data_AF-A0A966FMU8-F1
#
_entry.id   AF-A0A966FMU8-F1
#
_cell.length_a   1.000
_cell.length_b   1.000
_cell.length_c   1.000
_cell.angle_alpha   90.00
_cell.angle_beta   90.00
_cell.angle_gamma   90.00
#
_symmetry.space_group_name_H-M   'P 1'
#
loop_
_entity.id
_entity.type
_entity.pdbx_description
1 polymer ?
#
loop_
_entity_poly.entity_id
_entity_poly.type
_entity_poly.pdbx_seq_one_letter_code
_entity_poly.pdbx_strand_id
1 'polypeptide(L)'
;MRYFILSVFWLLCGVSFSQEKQSTSFVDVNYFKGNIALHNNDILHLITGHPEGAILSWNKKTYGNQDWEQRFNYPDYGLSFSYQNLKNDVLGNNYAI
;
A
#
# COMPACT_ATOMS: atom_id res chain seq x y z
N MET A 1 -20.22 -23.25 -45.45
CA MET A 1 -20.40 -22.12 -44.50
C MET A 1 -20.18 -22.53 -43.04
N ARG A 2 -20.91 -23.51 -42.48
CA ARG A 2 -20.77 -23.91 -41.06
C ARG A 2 -19.34 -24.31 -40.64
N TYR A 3 -18.66 -25.15 -41.43
CA TYR A 3 -17.30 -25.63 -41.10
C TYR A 3 -16.22 -24.56 -41.23
N PHE A 4 -16.40 -23.59 -42.13
CA PHE A 4 -15.49 -22.47 -42.32
C PHE A 4 -15.53 -21.48 -41.14
N ILE A 5 -16.73 -21.21 -40.62
CA ILE A 5 -16.90 -20.35 -39.43
C ILE A 5 -16.25 -21.01 -38.20
N LEU A 6 -16.41 -22.33 -38.03
CA LEU A 6 -15.79 -23.09 -36.95
C LEU A 6 -14.25 -23.09 -37.04
N SER A 7 -13.68 -23.23 -38.23
CA SER A 7 -12.22 -23.19 -38.40
C SER A 7 -11.62 -21.82 -38.11
N VAL A 8 -12.32 -20.74 -38.47
CA VAL A 8 -11.90 -19.36 -38.16
C VAL A 8 -11.99 -19.09 -36.65
N PHE A 9 -13.04 -19.57 -35.99
CA PHE A 9 -13.18 -19.46 -34.54
C PHE A 9 -12.06 -20.19 -33.79
N TRP A 10 -11.68 -21.39 -34.23
CA TRP A 10 -10.59 -22.17 -33.62
C TRP A 10 -9.22 -21.51 -33.80
N LEU A 11 -8.95 -20.92 -34.97
CA LEU A 11 -7.74 -20.14 -35.21
C LEU A 11 -7.66 -18.89 -34.32
N LEU A 12 -8.79 -18.21 -34.08
CA LEU A 12 -8.86 -17.03 -33.20
C LEU A 12 -8.58 -17.37 -31.74
N CYS A 13 -8.99 -18.54 -31.25
CA CYS A 13 -8.64 -18.98 -29.89
C CYS A 13 -7.12 -19.20 -29.73
N GLY A 14 -6.42 -19.67 -30.76
CA GLY A 14 -4.99 -19.99 -30.72
C GLY A 14 -4.05 -18.78 -30.65
N VAL A 15 -4.51 -17.57 -30.98
CA VAL A 15 -3.71 -16.33 -30.93
C VAL A 15 -3.95 -15.50 -29.66
N SER A 16 -4.65 -16.05 -28.67
CA SER A 16 -4.91 -15.36 -27.41
C SER A 16 -3.68 -15.38 -26.52
N PHE A 17 -3.12 -14.21 -26.22
CA PHE A 17 -2.08 -14.04 -25.20
C PHE A 17 -2.72 -13.77 -23.84
N SER A 18 -2.27 -14.48 -22.80
CA SER A 18 -2.62 -14.16 -21.42
C SER A 18 -1.69 -13.08 -20.88
N GLN A 19 -2.17 -12.21 -20.00
CA GLN A 19 -1.32 -11.21 -19.35
C GLN A 19 -0.35 -11.89 -18.39
N GLU A 20 0.94 -11.60 -18.56
CA GLU A 20 1.98 -12.04 -17.63
C GLU A 20 1.85 -11.24 -16.32
N LYS A 21 1.83 -11.94 -15.18
CA LYS A 21 1.74 -11.30 -13.86
C LYS A 21 3.08 -10.64 -13.52
N GLN A 22 3.25 -9.40 -13.96
CA GLN A 22 4.42 -8.62 -13.63
C GLN A 22 4.41 -8.29 -12.13
N SER A 23 5.53 -8.55 -11.45
CA SER A 23 5.74 -8.12 -10.07
C SER A 23 5.75 -6.59 -10.01
N THR A 24 4.60 -6.01 -9.70
CA THR A 24 4.45 -4.56 -9.56
C THR A 24 4.93 -4.10 -8.20
N SER A 25 5.81 -3.11 -8.21
CA SER A 25 6.15 -2.33 -7.03
C SER A 25 5.71 -0.89 -7.26
N PHE A 26 5.26 -0.24 -6.21
CA PHE A 26 4.77 1.13 -6.27
C PHE A 26 5.28 1.92 -5.07
N VAL A 27 5.41 3.22 -5.28
CA VAL A 27 5.72 4.18 -4.23
C VAL A 27 4.43 4.88 -3.84
N ASP A 28 4.19 4.97 -2.55
CA ASP A 28 3.02 5.60 -1.97
C ASP A 28 3.48 6.76 -1.08
N VAL A 29 2.81 7.91 -1.20
CA VAL A 29 3.09 9.11 -0.41
C VAL A 29 1.78 9.58 0.20
N ASN A 30 1.70 9.52 1.53
CA ASN A 30 0.53 9.96 2.29
C ASN A 30 0.89 11.15 3.16
N TYR A 31 0.19 12.26 2.99
CA TYR A 31 0.20 13.34 3.97
C TYR A 31 -1.00 13.18 4.91
N PHE A 32 -0.79 13.38 6.20
CA PHE A 32 -1.84 13.25 7.21
C PHE A 32 -1.77 14.37 8.24
N LYS A 33 -2.94 14.68 8.81
CA LYS A 33 -3.11 15.59 9.94
C LYS A 33 -4.16 15.01 10.87
N GLY A 34 -3.91 15.05 12.18
CA GLY A 34 -4.75 14.38 13.17
C GLY A 34 -4.83 15.10 14.50
N ASN A 35 -5.40 14.40 15.48
CA ASN A 35 -5.59 14.87 16.85
C ASN A 35 -4.98 13.86 17.83
N ILE A 36 -4.38 14.36 18.91
CA ILE A 36 -3.98 13.51 20.04
C ILE A 36 -5.20 13.32 20.93
N ALA A 37 -5.65 12.08 21.11
CA ALA A 37 -6.74 11.78 22.03
C ALA A 37 -6.26 11.94 23.49
N LEU A 38 -6.95 12.79 24.25
CA LEU A 38 -6.72 12.95 25.68
C LEU A 38 -7.17 11.70 26.42
N HIS A 39 -6.22 10.86 26.80
CA HIS A 39 -6.47 9.64 27.58
C HIS A 39 -6.05 9.78 29.05
N ASN A 40 -5.32 10.84 29.41
CA ASN A 40 -4.96 11.21 30.77
C ASN A 40 -4.84 12.74 30.87
N ASN A 41 -5.33 13.36 31.95
CA ASN A 41 -5.18 14.80 32.19
C ASN A 41 -3.73 15.24 32.40
N ASP A 42 -2.85 14.34 32.85
CA ASP A 42 -1.42 14.66 33.02
C ASP A 42 -0.75 15.04 31.71
N ILE A 43 -1.23 14.53 30.58
CA ILE A 43 -0.66 14.83 29.25
C ILE A 43 -1.29 16.04 28.57
N LEU A 44 -2.27 16.70 29.20
CA LEU A 44 -3.00 17.82 28.61
C LEU A 44 -2.06 18.93 28.14
N HIS A 45 -1.00 19.21 28.92
CA HIS A 45 0.00 20.22 28.61
C HIS A 45 0.88 19.88 27.40
N LEU A 46 0.90 18.61 26.96
CA LEU A 46 1.63 18.15 25.78
C LEU A 46 0.77 18.19 24.51
N ILE A 47 -0.56 18.25 24.65
CA ILE A 47 -1.50 18.36 23.53
C ILE A 47 -1.67 19.86 23.19
N THR A 48 -0.64 20.44 22.57
CA THR A 48 -0.61 21.87 22.23
C THR A 48 -1.16 22.18 20.85
N GLY A 49 -1.35 21.18 19.99
CA GLY A 49 -1.83 21.36 18.63
C GLY A 49 -2.24 20.06 17.94
N HIS A 50 -2.35 20.15 16.63
CA HIS A 50 -2.77 19.05 15.76
C HIS A 50 -1.55 18.46 15.06
N PRO A 51 -1.15 17.21 15.39
CA PRO A 51 -0.03 16.57 14.73
C PRO A 51 -0.24 16.45 13.23
N GLU A 52 0.84 16.61 12.47
CA GLU A 52 0.84 16.41 11.03
C GLU A 52 2.10 15.67 10.60
N GLY A 53 2.03 15.00 9.47
CA GLY A 53 3.12 14.16 9.03
C GLY A 53 2.97 13.68 7.60
N ALA A 54 4.00 12.99 7.14
CA ALA A 54 4.00 12.33 5.86
C ALA A 54 4.57 10.91 6.01
N ILE A 55 4.02 9.97 5.24
CA ILE A 55 4.49 8.59 5.13
C ILE A 55 4.90 8.37 3.68
N LEU A 56 6.13 7.92 3.49
CA LEU A 56 6.67 7.48 2.22
C LEU A 56 6.86 5.96 2.29
N SER A 57 6.16 5.23 1.43
CA SER A 57 6.19 3.77 1.42
C SER A 57 6.61 3.24 0.07
N TRP A 58 7.49 2.25 0.05
CA TRP A 58 7.70 1.39 -1.10
C TRP A 58 7.01 0.06 -0.84
N ASN A 59 6.08 -0.31 -1.70
CA ASN A 59 5.28 -1.53 -1.58
C ASN A 59 5.46 -2.41 -2.81
N LYS A 60 5.44 -3.72 -2.59
CA LYS A 60 5.51 -4.73 -3.62
C LYS A 60 4.30 -5.66 -3.53
N LYS A 61 3.60 -5.79 -4.65
CA LYS A 61 2.41 -6.62 -4.76
C LYS A 61 2.77 -8.10 -4.86
N THR A 62 2.05 -8.93 -4.14
CA THR A 62 2.20 -10.39 -4.18
C THR A 62 1.18 -11.03 -5.10
N TYR A 63 1.55 -12.19 -5.69
CA TYR A 63 0.78 -12.81 -6.76
C TYR A 63 0.67 -14.34 -6.66
N GLY A 64 1.19 -14.92 -5.58
CA GLY A 64 1.25 -16.35 -5.32
C GLY A 64 2.58 -16.98 -5.75
N ASN A 65 3.67 -16.21 -5.79
CA ASN A 65 5.00 -16.72 -6.16
C ASN A 65 5.67 -17.48 -5.01
N GLN A 66 5.19 -17.27 -3.78
CA GLN A 66 5.65 -17.96 -2.57
C GLN A 66 4.44 -18.51 -1.82
N ASP A 67 4.59 -19.68 -1.17
CA ASP A 67 3.46 -20.40 -0.56
C ASP A 67 2.73 -19.60 0.52
N TRP A 68 3.43 -18.70 1.23
CA TRP A 68 2.82 -17.87 2.27
C TRP A 68 1.91 -16.79 1.69
N GLU A 69 2.17 -16.31 0.47
CA GLU A 69 1.37 -15.25 -0.16
C GLU A 69 -0.10 -15.71 -0.25
N GLN A 70 -0.34 -16.94 -0.69
CA GLN A 70 -1.71 -17.49 -0.77
C GLN A 70 -2.33 -17.72 0.62
N ARG A 71 -1.54 -18.18 1.60
CA ARG A 71 -2.02 -18.42 2.97
C ARG A 71 -2.53 -17.15 3.65
N PHE A 72 -1.98 -15.99 3.29
CA PHE A 72 -2.35 -14.68 3.84
C PHE A 72 -3.16 -13.82 2.86
N ASN A 73 -3.77 -14.42 1.84
CA ASN A 73 -4.62 -13.75 0.86
C ASN A 73 -3.91 -12.64 0.05
N TYR A 74 -2.70 -12.93 -0.42
CA TYR A 74 -1.89 -12.08 -1.30
C TYR A 74 -1.68 -10.67 -0.74
N PRO A 75 -1.08 -10.53 0.47
CA PRO A 75 -0.84 -9.22 1.05
C PRO A 75 0.32 -8.52 0.32
N ASP A 76 0.27 -7.20 0.25
CA ASP A 76 1.41 -6.40 -0.19
C ASP A 76 2.43 -6.32 0.96
N TYR A 77 3.72 -6.30 0.63
CA TYR A 77 4.79 -6.07 1.61
C TYR A 77 5.74 -4.99 1.15
N GLY A 78 6.40 -4.32 2.09
CA GLY A 78 7.15 -3.12 1.78
C GLY A 78 7.91 -2.55 2.96
N LEU A 79 8.48 -1.37 2.75
CA LEU A 79 9.18 -0.57 3.75
C LEU A 79 8.59 0.84 3.73
N SER A 80 8.36 1.41 4.91
CA SER A 80 7.70 2.71 5.05
C SER A 80 8.47 3.62 5.98
N PHE A 81 8.89 4.77 5.49
CA PHE A 81 9.40 5.84 6.33
C PHE A 81 8.27 6.79 6.70
N SER A 82 8.12 7.10 7.98
CA SER A 82 7.14 8.09 8.45
C SER A 82 7.83 9.20 9.21
N TYR A 83 7.38 10.42 8.93
CA TYR A 83 7.73 11.63 9.64
C TYR A 83 6.47 12.24 10.24
N GLN A 84 6.54 12.62 11.52
CA GLN A 84 5.42 13.24 12.21
C GLN A 84 5.92 14.38 13.10
N ASN A 85 5.34 15.56 12.92
CA ASN A 85 5.52 16.72 13.78
C ASN A 85 4.35 16.81 14.77
N LEU A 86 4.65 16.75 16.07
CA LEU A 86 3.64 16.74 17.14
C LEU A 86 3.17 18.14 17.55
N LYS A 87 3.73 19.21 16.94
CA LYS A 87 3.41 20.61 17.23
C LYS A 87 3.55 20.98 18.71
N ASN A 88 4.52 20.35 19.36
CA ASN A 88 4.88 20.57 20.75
C ASN A 88 6.41 20.57 20.87
N ASP A 89 7.00 21.57 21.52
CA ASP A 89 8.47 21.71 21.58
C ASP A 89 9.13 20.62 22.43
N VAL A 90 8.40 20.06 23.40
CA VAL A 90 8.90 18.96 24.26
C VAL A 90 8.84 17.63 23.52
N LEU A 91 7.75 17.36 22.80
CA LEU A 91 7.61 16.11 22.03
C LEU A 91 8.36 16.14 20.69
N GLY A 92 8.47 17.31 20.07
CA GLY A 92 9.19 17.55 18.83
C GLY A 92 8.66 16.78 17.62
N ASN A 93 9.61 16.20 16.87
CA ASN A 93 9.37 15.46 15.65
C ASN A 93 9.74 13.98 15.84
N ASN A 94 8.89 13.09 15.33
CA ASN A 94 9.08 11.65 15.30
C ASN A 94 9.45 11.20 13.88
N TYR A 95 10.39 10.26 13.81
CA TYR A 95 10.81 9.58 12.59
C TYR A 95 10.75 8.06 12.84
N ALA A 96 10.10 7.31 11.95
CA ALA A 96 10.02 5.85 12.03
C ALA A 96 10.24 5.19 10.66
N ILE A 97 10.69 3.94 10.68
CA ILE A 97 10.96 3.06 9.52
C ILE A 97 10.22 1.73 9.72
#